data_AF-A0A7Z9UDW4-F1
#
_entry.id   AF-A0A7Z9UDW4-F1
#
_cell.length_a   1.000
_cell.length_b   1.000
_cell.length_c   1.000
_cell.angle_alpha   90.00
_cell.angle_beta   90.00
_cell.angle_gamma   90.00
#
_symmetry.space_group_name_H-M   'P 1'
#
loop_
_entity.id
_entity.type
_entity.pdbx_description
1 polymer ?
#
loop_
_entity_poly.entity_id
_entity_poly.type
_entity_poly.pdbx_seq_one_letter_code
_entity_poly.pdbx_strand_id
1 'polypeptide(L)'
;MKSFPLRCVVIALCCSLSFACSNNRTSSATPPPTGQAHHHEHTAPHGGTLVALGEEFGHLELLLNKETGELTAYVLDGEAEKPVRLGAPPPGTEDRR
;
A
#
# COMPACT_ATOMS: atom_id res chain seq x y z
N MET A 1 26.54 18.66 -43.62
CA MET A 1 26.48 18.05 -42.28
C MET A 1 25.59 18.94 -41.40
N LYS A 2 24.34 18.54 -41.19
CA LYS A 2 23.33 19.35 -40.48
C LYS A 2 23.09 18.69 -39.12
N SER A 3 23.51 19.39 -38.07
CA SER A 3 23.38 19.01 -36.67
C SER A 3 21.90 19.01 -36.28
N PHE A 4 21.28 17.83 -36.15
CA PHE A 4 19.93 17.73 -35.60
C PHE A 4 20.01 17.83 -34.07
N PRO A 5 19.21 18.71 -33.43
CA PRO A 5 19.38 19.04 -32.04
C PRO A 5 19.02 17.86 -31.14
N LEU A 6 19.97 17.50 -30.26
CA LEU A 6 19.94 16.47 -29.21
C LEU A 6 18.68 16.49 -28.34
N ARG A 7 17.88 17.57 -28.39
CA ARG A 7 16.58 17.70 -27.73
C ARG A 7 15.49 16.80 -28.34
N CYS A 8 15.56 16.44 -29.62
CA CYS A 8 14.57 15.54 -30.24
C CYS A 8 14.75 14.07 -29.80
N VAL A 9 15.98 13.66 -29.49
CA VAL A 9 16.27 12.28 -29.05
C VAL A 9 15.77 12.02 -27.62
N VAL A 10 15.83 13.02 -26.74
CA VAL A 10 15.41 12.89 -25.33
C VAL A 10 13.87 12.78 -25.21
N ILE A 11 13.11 13.44 -26.08
CA ILE A 11 11.64 13.39 -26.04
C ILE A 11 11.11 12.02 -26.51
N ALA A 12 11.79 11.37 -27.45
CA ALA A 12 11.39 10.05 -27.95
C ALA A 12 11.62 8.93 -26.93
N LEU A 13 12.58 9.09 -26.00
CA LEU A 13 12.89 8.11 -24.97
C LEU A 13 11.87 8.10 -23.81
N CYS A 14 11.18 9.22 -23.55
CA CYS A 14 10.19 9.31 -22.46
C CYS A 14 8.83 8.67 -22.79
N CYS A 15 8.47 8.50 -24.07
CA CYS A 15 7.14 7.98 -24.45
C CYS A 15 7.04 6.45 -24.48
N SER A 16 8.16 5.72 -24.44
CA SER A 16 8.17 4.26 -24.55
C SER A 16 8.08 3.51 -23.21
N LEU A 17 8.16 4.20 -22.07
CA LEU A 17 8.03 3.58 -20.74
C LEU A 17 6.60 3.59 -20.17
N SER A 18 5.61 4.10 -20.91
CA SER A 18 4.22 4.22 -20.42
C SER A 18 3.27 3.11 -20.92
N PHE A 19 3.78 2.04 -21.54
CA PHE A 19 2.97 0.90 -22.01
C PHE A 19 3.35 -0.40 -21.29
N ALA A 20 3.14 -0.45 -19.97
CA ALA A 20 3.23 -1.71 -19.22
C ALA A 20 2.30 -1.73 -17.99
N CYS A 21 1.03 -1.37 -18.18
CA CYS A 21 -0.04 -1.87 -17.30
C CYS A 21 -0.76 -3.00 -18.05
N SER A 22 -0.43 -4.23 -17.66
CA SER A 22 -1.07 -5.45 -18.15
C SER A 22 -2.56 -5.43 -17.82
N ASN A 23 -3.40 -5.45 -18.86
CA ASN A 23 -4.84 -5.66 -18.75
C ASN A 23 -5.08 -7.15 -18.43
N ASN A 24 -5.53 -7.48 -17.22
CA ASN A 24 -6.11 -8.80 -16.94
C ASN A 24 -7.63 -8.64 -16.78
N ARG A 25 -8.37 -8.75 -17.89
CA ARG A 25 -9.83 -8.96 -17.88
C ARG A 25 -10.07 -10.46 -18.00
N THR A 26 -10.32 -11.12 -16.88
CA THR A 26 -10.97 -12.44 -16.88
C THR A 26 -12.48 -12.26 -16.80
N SER A 27 -13.16 -12.83 -17.79
CA SER A 27 -14.60 -12.85 -17.97
C SER A 27 -15.33 -13.75 -16.96
N SER A 28 -16.55 -13.33 -16.62
CA SER A 28 -17.77 -14.13 -16.37
C SER A 28 -17.75 -15.29 -15.36
N ALA A 29 -18.40 -15.09 -14.21
CA ALA A 29 -19.41 -15.99 -13.65
C ALA A 29 -20.22 -15.26 -12.56
N THR A 30 -21.55 -15.24 -12.67
CA THR A 30 -22.47 -14.68 -11.66
C THR A 30 -22.54 -15.59 -10.42
N PRO A 31 -22.24 -15.11 -9.20
CA PRO A 31 -22.67 -15.74 -7.96
C PRO A 31 -24.08 -15.23 -7.55
N PRO A 32 -24.85 -15.99 -6.74
CA PRO A 32 -26.15 -15.57 -6.21
C PRO A 32 -26.03 -14.27 -5.38
N PRO A 33 -27.13 -13.55 -5.05
CA PRO A 33 -27.06 -12.42 -4.13
C PRO A 33 -26.77 -12.96 -2.71
N THR A 34 -25.51 -13.30 -2.46
CA THR A 34 -24.96 -13.38 -1.11
C THR A 34 -25.06 -11.98 -0.51
N GLY A 35 -25.61 -11.90 0.70
CA GLY A 35 -25.90 -10.65 1.39
C GLY A 35 -24.79 -9.62 1.20
N GLN A 36 -25.18 -8.39 0.91
CA GLN A 36 -24.28 -7.26 0.77
C GLN A 36 -23.43 -7.17 2.04
N ALA A 37 -22.21 -7.70 1.99
CA ALA A 37 -21.20 -7.37 2.97
C ALA A 37 -21.03 -5.85 2.84
N HIS A 38 -21.48 -5.13 3.85
CA HIS A 38 -21.27 -3.70 3.94
C HIS A 38 -19.75 -3.53 4.08
N HIS A 39 -19.08 -3.28 2.95
CA HIS A 39 -17.68 -2.88 2.95
C HIS A 39 -17.63 -1.50 3.58
N HIS A 40 -17.27 -1.44 4.85
CA HIS A 40 -16.99 -0.20 5.54
C HIS A 40 -15.58 0.23 5.16
N GLU A 41 -15.46 1.37 4.52
CA GLU A 41 -14.16 1.94 4.17
C GLU A 41 -13.64 2.74 5.38
N HIS A 42 -12.55 2.26 5.96
CA HIS A 42 -11.87 2.95 7.04
C HIS A 42 -10.92 4.02 6.48
N THR A 43 -10.93 5.22 7.06
CA THR A 43 -10.00 6.30 6.70
C THR A 43 -8.79 6.27 7.61
N ALA A 44 -7.59 6.29 7.02
CA ALA A 44 -6.33 6.33 7.75
C ALA A 44 -6.20 7.58 8.65
N PRO A 45 -6.11 7.46 9.99
CA PRO A 45 -6.10 8.61 10.90
C PRO A 45 -4.90 9.55 10.73
N HIS A 46 -3.76 9.05 10.26
CA HIS A 46 -2.52 9.82 10.13
C HIS A 46 -2.16 10.08 8.64
N GLY A 47 -3.05 9.76 7.71
CA GLY A 47 -2.83 9.96 6.27
C GLY A 47 -1.88 8.95 5.63
N GLY A 48 -1.64 7.81 6.30
CA GLY A 48 -0.86 6.70 5.77
C GLY A 48 -1.68 5.74 4.91
N THR A 49 -1.08 4.58 4.64
CA THR A 49 -1.75 3.45 3.97
C THR A 49 -2.23 2.44 5.00
N LEU A 50 -3.54 2.17 5.04
CA LEU A 50 -4.10 1.13 5.88
C LEU A 50 -3.90 -0.26 5.27
N VAL A 51 -3.52 -1.21 6.13
CA VAL A 51 -3.40 -2.63 5.83
C VAL A 51 -4.25 -3.37 6.86
N ALA A 52 -5.36 -3.97 6.42
CA ALA A 52 -6.20 -4.81 7.26
C ALA A 52 -5.48 -6.12 7.62
N LEU A 53 -5.60 -6.53 8.88
CA LEU A 53 -5.06 -7.78 9.40
C LEU A 53 -6.22 -8.75 9.69
N GLY A 54 -6.17 -9.93 9.09
CA GLY A 54 -7.27 -10.89 9.19
C GLY A 54 -8.57 -10.35 8.58
N GLU A 55 -9.71 -10.74 9.15
CA GLU A 55 -11.04 -10.26 8.76
C GLU A 55 -11.36 -8.95 9.51
N GLU A 56 -10.60 -7.88 9.23
CA GLU A 56 -10.71 -6.58 9.93
C GLU A 56 -10.53 -6.68 11.46
N PHE A 57 -9.73 -7.66 11.93
CA PHE A 57 -9.43 -7.80 13.35
C PHE A 57 -8.64 -6.61 13.90
N GLY A 58 -7.78 -6.02 13.05
CA GLY A 58 -6.99 -4.85 13.35
C GLY A 58 -6.34 -4.30 12.10
N HIS A 59 -5.71 -3.13 12.21
CA HIS A 59 -5.10 -2.45 11.08
C HIS A 59 -3.68 -2.00 11.38
N LEU A 60 -2.82 -2.03 10.36
CA LEU A 60 -1.57 -1.27 10.36
C LEU A 60 -1.75 -0.04 9.49
N GLU A 61 -1.35 1.12 9.98
CA GLU A 61 -1.21 2.31 9.16
C GLU A 61 0.27 2.60 8.91
N LEU A 62 0.68 2.58 7.64
CA LEU A 62 2.06 2.78 7.22
C LEU A 62 2.27 4.19 6.65
N LEU A 63 3.24 4.91 7.19
CA LEU A 63 3.64 6.24 6.74
C LEU A 63 5.11 6.22 6.36
N LEU A 64 5.41 6.54 5.10
CA LEU A 64 6.79 6.70 4.62
C LEU A 64 7.13 8.18 4.51
N ASN A 65 8.07 8.64 5.34
CA ASN A 65 8.73 9.92 5.12
C ASN A 65 9.73 9.77 3.97
N LYS A 66 9.42 10.37 2.81
CA LYS A 66 10.26 10.24 1.60
C LYS A 66 11.59 10.99 1.69
N GLU A 67 11.70 11.96 2.58
CA GLU A 67 12.93 12.77 2.74
C GLU A 67 13.94 12.03 3.62
N THR A 68 13.48 11.44 4.73
CA THR A 68 14.34 10.74 5.68
C THR A 68 14.45 9.24 5.42
N GLY A 69 13.49 8.66 4.68
CA GLY A 69 13.35 7.21 4.51
C GLY A 69 12.74 6.51 5.72
N GLU A 70 12.24 7.25 6.71
CA GLU A 70 11.62 6.68 7.92
C GLU A 70 10.25 6.07 7.59
N LEU A 71 10.04 4.82 8.03
CA LEU A 71 8.75 4.14 7.95
C LEU A 71 8.14 4.02 9.34
N THR A 72 7.03 4.71 9.56
CA THR A 72 6.24 4.62 10.79
C THR A 72 5.07 3.67 10.57
N ALA A 73 4.84 2.79 11.55
CA ALA A 73 3.69 1.89 11.57
C ALA A 73 2.86 2.13 12.84
N TYR A 74 1.60 2.54 12.69
CA TYR A 74 0.64 2.57 13.80
C TYR A 74 -0.15 1.26 13.82
N VAL A 75 -0.30 0.67 15.00
CA VAL A 75 -1.14 -0.51 15.21
C VAL A 75 -2.49 -0.08 15.75
N LEU A 76 -3.55 -0.36 15.01
CA LEU A 76 -4.90 0.11 15.25
C LEU A 76 -5.88 -1.06 15.46
N ASP A 77 -7.03 -0.76 16.05
CA ASP A 77 -8.12 -1.70 16.27
C ASP A 77 -8.89 -2.05 14.97
N GLY A 78 -9.94 -2.86 15.09
CA GLY A 78 -10.71 -3.35 13.95
C GLY A 78 -11.43 -2.27 13.15
N GLU A 79 -11.62 -1.08 13.73
CA GLU A 79 -12.23 0.07 13.04
C GLU A 79 -11.17 1.06 12.51
N ALA A 80 -9.89 0.76 12.70
CA ALA A 80 -8.77 1.65 12.37
C ALA A 80 -8.84 3.04 13.04
N GLU A 81 -9.44 3.15 14.23
CA GLU A 81 -9.64 4.44 14.92
C GLU A 81 -8.71 4.59 16.12
N LYS A 82 -8.39 3.49 16.82
CA LYS A 82 -7.73 3.55 18.13
C LYS A 82 -6.44 2.75 18.16
N PRO A 83 -5.38 3.29 18.79
CA PRO A 83 -4.12 2.57 18.93
C PRO A 83 -4.26 1.36 19.86
N VAL A 84 -3.68 0.24 19.46
CA VAL A 84 -3.61 -0.98 20.27
C VAL A 84 -2.25 -1.04 20.98
N ARG A 85 -2.29 -1.34 22.28
CA ARG A 85 -1.06 -1.53 23.06
C ARG A 85 -0.43 -2.87 22.73
N LEU A 86 0.84 -2.84 22.32
CA LEU A 86 1.64 -4.04 22.15
C LEU A 86 2.24 -4.46 23.49
N GLY A 87 2.24 -5.76 23.76
CA GLY A 87 2.98 -6.33 24.88
C GLY A 87 4.48 -6.14 24.67
N ALA A 88 5.21 -5.92 25.77
CA ALA A 88 6.66 -6.03 25.70
C ALA A 88 7.04 -7.48 25.35
N PRO A 89 8.05 -7.69 24.50
CA PRO A 89 8.60 -9.03 24.32
C PRO A 89 9.09 -9.57 25.67
N PRO A 90 9.03 -10.88 25.90
CA PRO A 90 9.58 -11.47 27.11
C PRO A 90 11.07 -11.13 27.27
N PRO A 91 11.56 -10.86 28.49
CA PRO A 91 12.97 -10.55 28.69
C PRO A 91 13.85 -11.73 28.29
N GLY A 92 14.86 -11.49 27.44
CA GLY A 92 15.95 -12.44 27.21
C GLY A 92 15.93 -13.29 25.94
N THR A 93 15.22 -12.89 24.88
CA THR A 93 15.47 -13.44 23.53
C THR A 93 16.40 -12.52 22.74
N GLU A 94 17.59 -12.25 23.29
CA GLU A 94 18.71 -11.80 22.44
C GLU A 94 19.02 -13.00 21.54
N ASP A 95 18.57 -12.94 20.28
CA ASP A 95 18.91 -13.95 19.27
C ASP A 95 20.44 -13.90 19.10
N ARG A 96 21.15 -14.76 19.84
CA ARG A 96 22.57 -15.03 19.66
C ARG A 96 22.76 -15.56 18.23
N ARG A 97 22.98 -14.65 17.29
CA ARG A 97 23.54 -14.95 15.98
C ARG A 97 24.90 -14.28 15.83
#